data_AF-A0A5N6VC80-F1
#
_entry.id   AF-A0A5N6VC80-F1
#
_cell.length_a   1.000
_cell.length_b   1.000
_cell.length_c   1.000
_cell.angle_alpha   90.00
_cell.angle_beta   90.00
_cell.angle_gamma   90.00
#
_symmetry.space_group_name_H-M   'P 1'
#
loop_
_entity.id
_entity.type
_entity.pdbx_description
1 polymer ?
#
loop_
_entity_poly.entity_id
_entity_poly.type
_entity_poly.pdbx_seq_one_letter_code
_entity_poly.pdbx_strand_id
1 'polypeptide(L)'
;MAELPASPLLDLPTELQLIIIGKLDYPSRLSLSQTNKYLRSLIPTQPPSTPQQKRQYLSDKETWPGYKEYYACSRCLQLLHYSRFTSGQVRGRHAKLCSGRYHRVCIGCKAHQGFVRDRNRSHDHNLDEVLGQLVNVGLRSAQAMMPIPPHLAVPSNSTVPPPNPAVPPVNHAVRSAYPTMAPPNPAVPSTNHAAPPSYPTMAPPYPMAPPYPTAPPGPYVNYYNGNRGSFSPWWSYYPSAGRHP
;
A
#
# COMPACT_ATOMS: atom_id res chain seq x y z
N MET A 1 -13.06 -3.20 -30.30
CA MET A 1 -12.14 -2.90 -29.19
C MET A 1 -13.03 -2.67 -27.98
N ALA A 2 -12.91 -3.47 -26.92
CA ALA A 2 -13.72 -3.28 -25.72
C ALA A 2 -13.12 -2.11 -24.93
N GLU A 3 -13.91 -1.06 -24.69
CA GLU A 3 -13.53 -0.01 -23.73
C GLU A 3 -13.43 -0.65 -22.34
N LEU A 4 -12.30 -0.47 -21.68
CA LEU A 4 -12.18 -0.85 -20.27
C LEU A 4 -13.08 0.08 -19.46
N PRO A 5 -13.88 -0.45 -18.52
CA PRO A 5 -14.76 0.36 -17.71
C PRO A 5 -13.96 1.43 -16.95
N ALA A 6 -14.53 2.62 -16.81
CA ALA A 6 -13.95 3.70 -16.04
C ALA A 6 -13.60 3.23 -14.61
N SER A 7 -12.49 3.73 -14.07
CA SER A 7 -12.04 3.38 -12.73
C SER A 7 -13.08 3.84 -11.70
N PRO A 8 -13.78 2.93 -10.99
CA PRO A 8 -14.89 3.29 -10.11
C PRO A 8 -14.49 4.19 -8.94
N LEU A 9 -13.19 4.30 -8.65
CA LEU A 9 -12.66 5.19 -7.63
C LEU A 9 -12.78 6.67 -8.01
N LEU A 10 -12.65 7.01 -9.30
CA LEU A 10 -12.67 8.40 -9.78
C LEU A 10 -14.09 8.96 -9.91
N ASP A 11 -15.09 8.09 -9.96
CA ASP A 11 -16.50 8.46 -10.03
C ASP A 11 -17.10 8.80 -8.65
N LEU A 12 -16.36 8.54 -7.58
CA LEU A 12 -16.78 8.84 -6.22
C LEU A 12 -16.55 10.32 -5.86
N PRO A 13 -17.41 10.94 -5.03
CA PRO A 13 -17.12 12.22 -4.38
C PRO A 13 -15.77 12.19 -3.63
N THR A 14 -15.05 13.31 -3.65
CA THR A 14 -13.70 13.44 -3.09
C THR A 14 -13.63 13.00 -1.61
N GLU A 15 -14.68 13.26 -0.83
CA GLU A 15 -14.77 12.89 0.58
C GLU A 15 -14.72 11.36 0.75
N LEU A 16 -15.45 10.62 -0.08
CA LEU A 16 -15.43 9.15 -0.05
C LEU A 16 -14.08 8.61 -0.51
N GLN A 17 -13.47 9.23 -1.51
CA GLN A 17 -12.11 8.86 -1.94
C GLN A 17 -11.10 9.02 -0.80
N LEU A 18 -11.12 10.15 -0.10
CA LEU A 18 -10.24 10.41 1.04
C LEU A 18 -10.46 9.41 2.18
N ILE A 19 -11.70 9.02 2.46
CA ILE A 19 -12.01 7.97 3.45
C ILE A 19 -11.38 6.64 3.03
N ILE A 20 -11.57 6.21 1.78
CA ILE A 20 -11.01 4.96 1.26
C ILE A 20 -9.47 4.99 1.32
N ILE A 21 -8.87 6.07 0.80
CA ILE A 21 -7.42 6.29 0.82
C ILE A 21 -6.89 6.24 2.25
N GLY A 22 -7.61 6.83 3.22
CA GLY A 22 -7.23 6.85 4.63
C GLY A 22 -7.19 5.47 5.30
N LYS A 23 -7.81 4.45 4.70
CA LYS A 23 -7.77 3.05 5.17
C LYS A 23 -6.67 2.20 4.54
N LEU A 24 -6.02 2.70 3.48
CA LEU A 24 -4.96 1.96 2.80
C LEU A 24 -3.65 2.00 3.60
N ASP A 25 -2.93 0.88 3.60
CA ASP A 25 -1.55 0.81 4.11
C ASP A 25 -0.63 1.75 3.33
N TYR A 26 0.49 2.12 3.94
CA TYR A 26 1.41 3.09 3.34
C TYR A 26 1.92 2.67 1.94
N PRO A 27 2.37 1.40 1.71
CA PRO A 27 2.70 0.94 0.37
C PRO A 27 1.56 1.11 -0.64
N SER A 28 0.32 0.80 -0.26
CA SER A 28 -0.83 0.89 -1.17
C SER A 28 -1.16 2.33 -1.53
N ARG A 29 -1.09 3.26 -0.56
CA ARG A 29 -1.23 4.71 -0.82
C ARG A 29 -0.16 5.22 -1.77
N LEU A 30 1.09 4.80 -1.57
CA LEU A 30 2.21 5.19 -2.43
C LEU A 30 2.05 4.65 -3.86
N SER A 31 1.62 3.40 -4.03
CA SER A 31 1.34 2.88 -5.37
C SER A 31 0.14 3.55 -6.01
N LEU A 32 -0.92 3.84 -5.25
CA LEU A 32 -2.09 4.55 -5.76
C LEU A 32 -1.73 5.97 -6.23
N SER A 33 -0.89 6.69 -5.48
CA SER A 33 -0.43 8.05 -5.87
C SER A 33 0.42 8.06 -7.14
N GLN A 34 0.95 6.92 -7.56
CA GLN A 34 1.73 6.76 -8.79
C GLN A 34 0.88 6.46 -10.03
N THR A 35 -0.42 6.17 -9.87
CA THR A 35 -1.28 5.76 -10.99
C THR A 35 -1.76 6.92 -11.87
N ASN A 36 -2.07 8.08 -11.27
CA ASN A 36 -2.59 9.27 -11.98
C ASN A 36 -2.17 10.56 -11.26
N LYS A 37 -1.97 11.65 -12.01
CA LYS A 37 -1.73 13.02 -11.51
C LYS A 37 -2.76 13.49 -10.48
N TYR A 38 -4.05 13.19 -10.67
CA TYR A 38 -5.10 13.58 -9.73
C TYR A 38 -4.89 12.91 -8.35
N LEU A 39 -4.73 11.59 -8.33
CA LEU A 39 -4.46 10.83 -7.10
C LEU A 39 -3.12 11.24 -6.47
N ARG A 40 -2.13 11.61 -7.28
CA ARG A 40 -0.86 12.16 -6.80
C ARG A 40 -1.04 13.47 -6.03
N SER A 41 -1.93 14.36 -6.49
CA SER A 41 -2.25 15.60 -5.77
C SER A 41 -3.12 15.37 -4.54
N LEU A 42 -3.99 14.36 -4.56
CA LEU A 42 -4.93 14.07 -3.48
C LEU A 42 -4.27 13.33 -2.30
N ILE A 43 -3.31 12.44 -2.57
CA ILE A 43 -2.69 11.58 -1.57
C ILE A 43 -1.36 12.19 -1.12
N PRO A 44 -1.26 12.75 0.10
CA PRO A 44 0.01 13.25 0.64
C PRO A 44 0.91 12.07 0.99
N THR A 45 1.71 11.60 0.03
CA THR A 45 2.71 10.54 0.26
C THR A 45 4.10 11.14 0.38
N GLN A 46 4.62 11.22 1.61
CA GLN A 46 6.05 11.47 1.80
C GLN A 46 6.81 10.14 1.70
N PRO A 47 7.94 10.09 0.97
CA PRO A 47 8.78 8.90 0.92
C PRO A 47 9.33 8.58 2.33
N PRO A 48 9.58 7.29 2.66
CA PRO A 48 10.12 6.94 3.96
C PRO A 48 11.53 7.54 4.10
N SER A 49 11.69 8.46 5.05
CA SER A 49 12.94 9.21 5.24
C SER A 49 13.89 8.47 6.17
N THR A 50 13.37 7.75 7.17
CA THR A 50 14.18 7.04 8.15
C THR A 50 14.41 5.56 7.76
N PRO A 51 15.54 4.95 8.17
CA PRO A 51 15.76 3.51 7.99
C PRO A 51 14.66 2.64 8.62
N GLN A 52 14.06 3.09 9.72
CA GLN A 52 12.95 2.38 10.37
C GLN A 52 11.69 2.42 9.50
N GLN A 53 11.33 3.58 8.96
CA GLN A 53 10.20 3.72 8.03
C GLN A 53 10.44 2.89 6.75
N LYS A 54 11.66 2.89 6.21
CA LYS A 54 12.03 2.05 5.05
C LYS A 54 11.86 0.56 5.34
N ARG A 55 12.30 0.10 6.52
CA ARG A 55 12.09 -1.30 6.95
C ARG A 55 10.61 -1.65 7.04
N GLN A 56 9.80 -0.77 7.63
CA GLN A 56 8.36 -0.96 7.74
C GLN A 56 7.73 -1.08 6.34
N TYR A 57 7.99 -0.10 5.46
CA TYR A 57 7.52 -0.09 4.08
C TYR A 57 7.85 -1.40 3.34
N LEU A 58 9.10 -1.87 3.40
CA LEU A 58 9.50 -3.10 2.70
C LEU A 58 8.84 -4.35 3.30
N SER A 59 8.65 -4.37 4.62
CA SER A 59 7.99 -5.48 5.33
C SER A 59 6.49 -5.54 5.04
N ASP A 60 5.86 -4.41 4.77
CA ASP A 60 4.46 -4.38 4.35
C ASP A 60 4.37 -4.76 2.86
N LYS A 61 5.28 -4.23 2.02
CA LYS A 61 5.35 -4.51 0.58
C LYS A 61 5.58 -5.99 0.23
N GLU A 62 6.38 -6.72 1.01
CA GLU A 62 6.64 -8.15 0.75
C GLU A 62 5.39 -9.04 0.90
N THR A 63 4.33 -8.54 1.55
CA THR A 63 3.06 -9.27 1.73
C THR A 63 2.19 -9.23 0.47
N TRP A 64 2.51 -8.38 -0.49
CA TRP A 64 1.73 -8.25 -1.72
C TRP A 64 1.86 -9.50 -2.61
N PRO A 65 0.79 -9.87 -3.35
CA PRO A 65 0.79 -11.08 -4.18
C PRO A 65 1.96 -11.17 -5.19
N GLY A 66 2.34 -10.04 -5.79
CA GLY A 66 3.46 -9.96 -6.75
C GLY A 66 4.83 -10.20 -6.13
N TYR A 67 4.95 -10.15 -4.80
CA TYR A 67 6.22 -10.31 -4.07
C TYR A 67 6.26 -11.57 -3.22
N LYS A 68 5.44 -12.59 -3.54
CA LYS A 68 5.32 -13.85 -2.78
C LYS A 68 6.68 -14.52 -2.47
N GLU A 69 7.63 -14.46 -3.38
CA GLU A 69 8.97 -15.10 -3.27
C GLU A 69 10.07 -14.16 -2.78
N TYR A 70 9.71 -12.92 -2.45
CA TYR A 70 10.65 -11.89 -2.02
C TYR A 70 10.46 -11.53 -0.56
N TYR A 71 11.57 -11.16 0.08
CA TYR A 71 11.67 -10.86 1.51
C TYR A 71 12.54 -9.61 1.73
N ALA A 72 12.16 -8.79 2.70
CA ALA A 72 12.88 -7.58 3.07
C ALA A 72 14.11 -7.91 3.94
N CYS A 73 15.27 -7.37 3.55
CA CYS A 73 16.48 -7.38 4.38
C CYS A 73 16.54 -6.12 5.25
N SER A 74 16.70 -6.30 6.56
CA SER A 74 16.74 -5.22 7.54
C SER A 74 18.01 -4.37 7.49
N ARG A 75 19.08 -4.88 6.87
CA ARG A 75 20.36 -4.19 6.74
C ARG A 75 20.51 -3.38 5.47
N CYS A 76 20.43 -4.03 4.30
CA CYS A 76 20.55 -3.32 3.04
C CYS A 76 19.27 -2.58 2.61
N LEU A 77 18.15 -2.78 3.33
CA LEU A 77 16.87 -2.16 3.02
C LEU A 77 16.43 -2.44 1.57
N GLN A 78 16.60 -3.69 1.16
CA GLN A 78 16.18 -4.18 -0.16
C GLN A 78 15.22 -5.36 -0.03
N LEU A 79 14.34 -5.46 -1.01
CA LEU A 79 13.46 -6.60 -1.20
C LEU A 79 14.18 -7.62 -2.12
N LEU A 80 14.48 -8.80 -1.60
CA LEU A 80 15.34 -9.79 -2.25
C LEU A 80 14.63 -11.14 -2.35
N HIS A 81 14.93 -11.92 -3.38
CA HIS A 81 14.40 -13.28 -3.54
C HIS A 81 14.79 -14.19 -2.37
N TYR A 82 13.94 -15.14 -2.00
CA TYR A 82 14.12 -16.02 -0.84
C TYR A 82 15.46 -16.78 -0.84
N SER A 83 16.01 -17.09 -2.02
CA SER A 83 17.32 -17.74 -2.18
C SER A 83 18.49 -16.91 -1.63
N ARG A 84 18.29 -15.62 -1.37
CA ARG A 84 19.27 -14.73 -0.72
C ARG A 84 19.19 -14.77 0.81
N PHE A 85 18.36 -15.63 1.38
CA PHE A 85 18.19 -15.79 2.82
C PHE A 85 18.40 -17.26 3.21
N THR A 86 18.86 -17.48 4.44
CA THR A 86 18.93 -18.83 5.02
C THR A 86 17.52 -19.35 5.33
N SER A 87 17.28 -20.66 5.24
CA SER A 87 15.95 -21.28 5.42
C SER A 87 15.23 -20.85 6.71
N GLY A 88 15.95 -20.73 7.84
CA GLY A 88 15.40 -20.27 9.13
C GLY A 88 15.01 -18.79 9.18
N GLN A 89 15.31 -18.00 8.14
CA GLN A 89 14.93 -16.59 8.02
C GLN A 89 13.67 -16.40 7.17
N VAL A 90 13.28 -17.39 6.36
CA VAL A 90 12.09 -17.29 5.48
C VAL A 90 10.88 -18.05 6.05
N ARG A 91 11.09 -18.85 7.09
CA ARG A 91 10.08 -19.67 7.79
C ARG A 91 10.06 -19.37 9.29
N GLY A 92 9.07 -19.91 9.99
CA GLY A 92 8.96 -19.82 11.45
C GLY A 92 8.81 -18.39 11.95
N ARG A 93 9.52 -18.03 13.02
CA ARG A 93 9.43 -16.71 13.69
C ARG A 93 9.78 -15.52 12.79
N HIS A 94 10.49 -15.75 11.68
CA HIS A 94 10.89 -14.74 10.72
C HIS A 94 10.05 -14.73 9.44
N ALA A 95 8.96 -15.52 9.37
CA ALA A 95 8.07 -15.49 8.22
C ALA A 95 7.41 -14.11 8.05
N LYS A 96 6.84 -13.84 6.86
CA LYS A 96 6.34 -12.52 6.43
C LYS A 96 5.34 -11.86 7.38
N LEU A 97 4.49 -12.65 8.03
CA LEU A 97 3.46 -12.15 8.94
C LEU A 97 3.86 -12.28 10.43
N CYS A 98 5.07 -12.74 10.72
CA CYS A 98 5.54 -12.91 12.08
C CYS A 98 6.27 -11.65 12.59
N SER A 99 6.37 -11.52 13.92
CA SER A 99 7.03 -10.40 14.59
C SER A 99 8.53 -10.31 14.27
N GLY A 100 9.19 -11.45 14.04
CA GLY A 100 10.63 -11.49 13.74
C GLY A 100 11.00 -11.01 12.33
N ARG A 101 10.05 -10.67 11.46
CA ARG A 101 10.31 -10.30 10.07
C ARG A 101 11.33 -9.17 9.90
N TYR A 102 11.37 -8.23 10.85
CA TYR A 102 12.28 -7.08 10.83
C TYR A 102 13.73 -7.41 11.17
N HIS A 103 14.03 -8.63 11.62
CA HIS A 103 15.38 -9.08 11.95
C HIS A 103 16.06 -9.85 10.82
N ARG A 104 15.38 -10.03 9.67
CA ARG A 104 15.94 -10.78 8.56
C ARG A 104 17.14 -10.10 7.94
N VAL A 105 18.23 -10.84 7.82
CA VAL A 105 19.46 -10.38 7.15
C VAL A 105 19.79 -11.33 6.00
N CYS A 106 19.96 -10.77 4.80
CA CYS A 106 20.35 -11.56 3.63
C CYS A 106 21.78 -12.11 3.78
N ILE A 107 22.10 -13.17 3.04
CA ILE A 107 23.40 -13.85 3.08
C ILE A 107 24.55 -12.87 2.78
N GLY A 108 24.36 -11.95 1.84
CA GLY A 108 25.35 -10.91 1.52
C GLY A 108 25.64 -10.00 2.72
N CYS A 109 24.61 -9.44 3.36
CA CYS A 109 24.79 -8.60 4.55
C CYS A 109 25.37 -9.37 5.75
N LYS A 110 25.07 -10.67 5.88
CA LYS A 110 25.69 -11.52 6.91
C LYS A 110 27.19 -11.71 6.67
N ALA A 111 27.61 -11.94 5.42
CA ALA A 111 29.03 -12.11 5.07
C ALA A 111 29.86 -10.86 5.42
N HIS A 112 29.32 -9.65 5.20
CA HIS A 112 29.97 -8.40 5.61
C HIS A 112 30.09 -8.22 7.13
N GLN A 113 29.20 -8.83 7.93
CA GLN A 113 29.26 -8.72 9.39
C GLN A 113 30.30 -9.65 10.02
N GLY A 114 30.60 -10.78 9.38
CA GLY A 114 31.60 -11.74 9.85
C GLY A 114 33.00 -11.14 9.99
N PHE A 115 33.37 -10.22 9.10
CA PHE A 115 34.67 -9.53 9.15
C PHE A 115 34.86 -8.63 10.38
N VAL A 116 33.78 -8.17 11.01
CA VAL A 116 33.88 -7.23 12.14
C VAL A 116 33.74 -7.95 13.49
N ARG A 117 33.07 -9.10 13.53
CA ARG A 117 32.70 -9.77 14.80
C ARG A 117 33.77 -10.67 15.42
N ASP A 118 34.85 -10.98 14.71
CA ASP A 118 35.96 -11.76 15.31
C ASP A 118 36.81 -10.99 16.33
N ARG A 119 36.52 -9.70 16.60
CA ARG A 119 37.21 -8.96 17.67
C ARG A 119 36.43 -8.79 18.98
N ASN A 120 35.10 -8.88 19.02
CA ASN A 120 34.31 -8.40 20.17
C ASN A 120 33.12 -9.33 20.55
N ARG A 121 33.33 -10.64 20.67
CA ARG A 121 32.23 -11.60 20.89
C ARG A 121 31.82 -11.84 22.35
N SER A 122 32.28 -11.03 23.31
CA SER A 122 32.11 -11.35 24.74
C SER A 122 31.01 -10.58 25.50
N HIS A 123 30.21 -9.68 24.90
CA HIS A 123 29.31 -8.82 25.70
C HIS A 123 27.83 -8.62 25.31
N ASP A 124 27.33 -9.10 24.17
CA ASP A 124 26.02 -8.63 23.67
C ASP A 124 24.84 -9.63 23.73
N HIS A 125 24.87 -10.63 24.62
CA HIS A 125 23.74 -11.56 24.76
C HIS A 125 22.55 -11.03 25.58
N ASN A 126 22.60 -9.81 26.13
CA ASN A 126 21.61 -9.36 27.12
C ASN A 126 20.46 -8.50 26.56
N LEU A 127 20.63 -7.78 25.45
CA LEU A 127 19.63 -6.77 25.01
C LEU A 127 18.44 -7.31 24.20
N ASP A 128 18.60 -8.42 23.47
CA ASP A 128 17.51 -9.00 22.67
C ASP A 128 16.47 -9.75 23.52
N GLU A 129 16.82 -10.18 24.75
CA GLU A 129 15.89 -10.84 25.66
C GLU A 129 14.92 -9.85 26.32
N VAL A 130 15.39 -8.66 26.68
CA VAL A 130 14.61 -7.64 27.38
C VAL A 130 13.55 -6.98 26.47
N LEU A 131 13.91 -6.69 25.21
CA LEU A 131 12.93 -6.15 24.23
C LEU A 131 11.94 -7.21 23.75
N GLY A 132 12.33 -8.49 23.71
CA GLY A 132 11.42 -9.60 23.38
C GLY A 132 10.39 -9.90 24.46
N GLN A 133 10.69 -9.62 25.73
CA GLN A 133 9.76 -9.80 26.86
C GLN A 133 8.71 -8.69 26.94
N LEU A 134 9.08 -7.42 26.74
CA LEU A 134 8.13 -6.29 26.83
C LEU A 134 7.02 -6.33 25.77
N VAL A 135 7.30 -6.85 24.57
CA VAL A 135 6.29 -6.97 23.50
C VAL A 135 5.37 -8.19 23.68
N ASN A 136 5.81 -9.22 24.43
CA ASN A 136 4.98 -10.40 24.72
C ASN A 136 4.09 -10.24 25.97
N VAL A 137 4.46 -9.38 26.92
CA VAL A 137 3.63 -9.12 28.12
C VAL A 137 2.39 -8.27 27.77
N GLY A 138 2.44 -7.45 26.72
CA GLY A 138 1.28 -6.67 26.25
C GLY A 138 0.23 -7.45 25.46
N LEU A 139 0.61 -8.55 24.80
CA LEU A 139 -0.32 -9.33 23.96
C LEU A 139 -0.96 -10.53 24.66
N ARG A 140 -0.36 -11.06 25.74
CA ARG A 140 -0.97 -12.18 26.50
C ARG A 140 -2.06 -11.74 27.47
N SER A 141 -2.11 -10.46 27.85
CA SER A 141 -3.17 -9.92 28.72
C SER A 141 -4.48 -9.59 28.00
N ALA A 142 -4.51 -9.62 26.66
CA ALA A 142 -5.70 -9.30 25.86
C ALA A 142 -6.47 -10.54 25.35
N GLN A 143 -5.98 -11.76 25.58
CA GLN A 143 -6.64 -12.99 25.13
C GLN A 143 -7.43 -13.73 26.24
N ALA A 144 -7.46 -13.20 27.47
CA ALA A 144 -8.12 -13.86 28.60
C ALA A 144 -9.48 -13.26 29.01
N MET A 145 -10.00 -12.22 28.32
CA MET A 145 -11.23 -11.53 28.76
C MET A 145 -12.15 -11.09 27.62
N MET A 146 -12.36 -11.93 26.61
CA MET A 146 -13.54 -11.79 25.74
C MET A 146 -14.58 -12.83 26.19
N PRO A 147 -15.66 -12.42 26.89
CA PRO A 147 -16.76 -13.32 27.16
C PRO A 147 -17.37 -13.77 25.83
N ILE A 148 -17.56 -15.08 25.69
CA ILE A 148 -18.31 -15.68 24.59
C ILE A 148 -19.70 -15.04 24.59
N PRO A 149 -20.16 -14.43 23.49
CA PRO A 149 -21.52 -13.92 23.41
C PRO A 149 -22.52 -15.07 23.66
N PRO A 150 -23.51 -14.90 24.56
CA PRO A 150 -24.40 -15.98 25.01
C PRO A 150 -25.37 -16.53 23.94
N HIS A 151 -25.22 -16.16 22.67
CA HIS A 151 -26.12 -16.57 21.58
C HIS A 151 -25.53 -17.64 20.63
N LEU A 152 -24.34 -18.19 20.91
CA LEU A 152 -23.72 -19.25 20.09
C LEU A 152 -23.48 -20.58 20.82
N ALA A 153 -23.99 -20.74 22.04
CA ALA A 153 -24.06 -22.05 22.67
C ALA A 153 -25.20 -22.85 22.04
N VAL A 154 -24.89 -23.63 20.99
CA VAL A 154 -25.83 -24.59 20.39
C VAL A 154 -25.85 -25.85 21.26
N PRO A 155 -26.98 -26.23 21.88
CA PRO A 155 -27.17 -27.58 22.37
C PRO A 155 -27.57 -28.47 21.19
N SER A 156 -26.80 -29.52 20.94
CA SER A 156 -27.23 -30.62 20.10
C SER A 156 -28.42 -31.32 20.77
N ASN A 157 -29.64 -31.04 20.32
CA ASN A 157 -30.78 -31.88 20.63
C ASN A 157 -31.74 -31.95 19.43
N SER A 158 -31.83 -33.14 18.86
CA SER A 158 -32.80 -33.52 17.85
C SER A 158 -34.20 -33.49 18.45
N THR A 159 -35.03 -32.52 18.08
CA THR A 159 -36.48 -32.62 18.23
C THR A 159 -37.16 -31.87 17.09
N VAL A 160 -37.93 -32.62 16.32
CA VAL A 160 -38.74 -32.17 15.19
C VAL A 160 -39.81 -31.17 15.67
N PRO A 161 -39.93 -29.96 15.10
CA PRO A 161 -41.04 -29.08 15.40
C PRO A 161 -42.27 -29.40 14.51
N PRO A 162 -43.50 -29.18 15.00
CA PRO A 162 -44.74 -29.34 14.23
C PRO A 162 -44.92 -28.19 13.20
N PRO A 163 -45.83 -28.34 12.22
CA PRO A 163 -46.03 -27.34 11.18
C PRO A 163 -46.66 -26.04 11.73
N ASN A 164 -46.09 -24.91 11.31
CA ASN A 164 -46.56 -23.55 11.61
C ASN A 164 -47.97 -23.29 11.05
N PRO A 165 -48.89 -22.65 11.79
CA PRO A 165 -50.06 -22.00 11.22
C PRO A 165 -49.67 -20.65 10.60
N ALA A 166 -50.30 -20.35 9.46
CA ALA A 166 -50.16 -19.12 8.70
C ALA A 166 -50.54 -17.87 9.51
N VAL A 167 -49.72 -16.82 9.40
CA VAL A 167 -50.03 -15.47 9.88
C VAL A 167 -49.99 -14.51 8.69
N PRO A 168 -51.02 -13.65 8.49
CA PRO A 168 -51.12 -12.73 7.35
C PRO A 168 -50.28 -11.46 7.52
N PRO A 169 -50.03 -10.71 6.43
CA PRO A 169 -49.17 -9.52 6.46
C PRO A 169 -49.91 -8.31 7.03
N VAL A 170 -49.28 -7.64 8.01
CA VAL A 170 -49.71 -6.34 8.51
C VAL A 170 -49.04 -5.24 7.68
N ASN A 171 -49.85 -4.56 6.87
CA ASN A 171 -49.51 -3.30 6.22
C ASN A 171 -49.48 -2.17 7.26
N HIS A 172 -48.33 -1.51 7.42
CA HIS A 172 -48.29 -0.16 7.98
C HIS A 172 -47.65 0.80 6.99
N ALA A 173 -48.53 1.50 6.27
CA ALA A 173 -48.20 2.73 5.58
C ALA A 173 -47.92 3.82 6.63
N VAL A 174 -46.67 4.28 6.72
CA VAL A 174 -46.33 5.51 7.41
C VAL A 174 -46.02 6.56 6.34
N ARG A 175 -47.03 7.41 6.08
CA ARG A 175 -46.84 8.75 5.52
C ARG A 175 -46.06 9.58 6.54
N SER A 176 -45.00 10.25 6.13
CA SER A 176 -44.60 11.48 6.81
C SER A 176 -43.98 12.46 5.82
N ALA A 177 -44.41 13.70 6.00
CA ALA A 177 -44.39 14.81 5.07
C ALA A 177 -43.00 15.42 4.91
N TYR A 178 -42.63 15.72 3.65
CA TYR A 178 -41.61 16.70 3.34
C TYR A 178 -42.21 18.11 3.48
N PRO A 179 -41.53 19.08 4.10
CA PRO A 179 -41.80 20.48 3.84
C PRO A 179 -41.10 20.88 2.55
N THR A 180 -41.92 21.10 1.51
CA THR A 180 -41.59 21.86 0.31
C THR A 180 -41.25 23.29 0.69
N MET A 181 -39.99 23.70 0.52
CA MET A 181 -39.65 25.13 0.45
C MET A 181 -39.54 25.55 -1.01
N ALA A 182 -40.37 26.52 -1.38
CA ALA A 182 -40.39 27.15 -2.69
C ALA A 182 -39.24 28.17 -2.85
N PRO A 183 -38.73 28.38 -4.08
CA PRO A 183 -37.72 29.40 -4.39
C PRO A 183 -38.37 30.74 -4.77
N PRO A 184 -37.71 31.85 -4.44
CA PRO A 184 -37.67 33.01 -5.35
C PRO A 184 -36.28 33.70 -5.31
N ASN A 185 -35.75 34.40 -6.30
CA ASN A 185 -36.06 34.70 -7.70
C ASN A 185 -34.75 35.33 -8.29
N PRO A 186 -34.71 35.72 -9.59
CA PRO A 186 -33.49 35.95 -10.36
C PRO A 186 -32.99 37.41 -10.32
N ALA A 187 -31.89 37.59 -11.06
CA ALA A 187 -31.37 38.82 -11.68
C ALA A 187 -30.09 39.40 -11.06
N VAL A 188 -28.97 39.15 -11.72
CA VAL A 188 -27.89 40.14 -11.86
C VAL A 188 -27.42 40.13 -13.33
N PRO A 189 -27.17 41.29 -13.97
CA PRO A 189 -26.88 41.39 -15.40
C PRO A 189 -25.39 41.16 -15.73
N SER A 190 -25.15 40.95 -17.03
CA SER A 190 -23.97 41.28 -17.84
C SER A 190 -22.91 42.15 -17.14
N THR A 191 -21.61 41.99 -17.36
CA THR A 191 -20.93 42.16 -18.66
C THR A 191 -19.44 41.92 -18.40
N ASN A 192 -18.74 41.27 -19.32
CA ASN A 192 -17.44 41.72 -19.87
C ASN A 192 -16.74 40.56 -20.56
N HIS A 193 -16.92 40.52 -21.88
CA HIS A 193 -16.00 39.87 -22.80
C HIS A 193 -14.65 40.59 -22.73
N ALA A 194 -13.69 40.01 -22.02
CA ALA A 194 -12.28 40.33 -22.23
C ALA A 194 -11.78 39.45 -23.38
N ALA A 195 -11.47 40.09 -24.51
CA ALA A 195 -10.79 39.45 -25.63
C ALA A 195 -9.44 38.85 -25.17
N PRO A 196 -9.09 37.62 -25.57
CA PRO A 196 -7.74 37.12 -25.34
C PRO A 196 -6.75 37.88 -26.24
N PRO A 197 -5.57 38.27 -25.74
CA PRO A 197 -4.52 38.83 -26.57
C PRO A 197 -4.05 37.79 -27.58
N SER A 198 -4.10 38.16 -28.85
CA SER A 198 -3.48 37.45 -29.96
C SER A 198 -1.96 37.46 -29.79
N TYR A 199 -1.39 36.33 -29.34
CA TYR A 199 0.06 36.13 -29.34
C TYR A 199 0.52 35.80 -30.77
N PRO A 200 1.56 36.47 -31.31
CA PRO A 200 2.18 36.03 -32.54
C PRO A 200 2.86 34.67 -32.33
N THR A 201 2.40 33.68 -33.09
CA THR A 201 3.03 32.37 -33.21
C THR A 201 4.35 32.53 -33.95
N MET A 202 5.45 32.76 -33.23
CA MET A 202 6.79 32.48 -33.76
C MET A 202 7.05 30.99 -33.58
N ALA A 203 6.88 30.24 -34.66
CA ALA A 203 7.37 28.87 -34.77
C ALA A 203 8.91 28.89 -34.78
N PRO A 204 9.60 28.22 -33.84
CA PRO A 204 11.00 27.92 -34.02
C PRO A 204 11.16 26.80 -35.06
N PRO A 205 12.13 26.90 -35.99
CA PRO A 205 12.45 25.80 -36.88
C PRO A 205 13.19 24.72 -36.08
N TYR A 206 12.47 23.67 -35.68
CA TYR A 206 13.14 22.46 -35.21
C TYR A 206 13.70 21.70 -36.42
N PRO A 207 14.96 21.26 -36.38
CA PRO A 207 15.51 20.37 -37.40
C PRO A 207 14.79 19.02 -37.35
N MET A 208 14.44 18.51 -38.54
CA MET A 208 13.83 17.20 -38.74
C MET A 208 14.60 16.10 -38.00
N ALA A 209 13.90 15.37 -37.14
CA ALA A 209 14.40 14.11 -36.62
C ALA A 209 14.52 13.08 -37.77
N PRO A 210 15.59 12.27 -37.80
CA PRO A 210 15.75 11.23 -38.81
C PRO A 210 14.67 10.15 -38.66
N PRO A 211 14.33 9.44 -39.76
CA PRO A 211 13.31 8.39 -39.75
C PRO A 211 13.75 7.24 -38.84
N TYR A 212 12.91 6.90 -37.87
CA TYR A 212 13.07 5.68 -37.07
C TYR A 212 12.91 4.45 -37.99
N PRO A 213 13.81 3.46 -37.91
CA PRO A 213 13.61 2.21 -38.61
C PRO A 213 12.43 1.45 -38.00
N THR A 214 11.48 1.11 -38.86
CA THR A 214 10.31 0.27 -38.57
C THR A 214 10.79 -1.14 -38.23
N ALA A 215 10.91 -1.45 -36.93
CA ALA A 215 11.09 -2.82 -36.47
C ALA A 215 9.72 -3.52 -36.40
N PRO A 216 9.62 -4.81 -36.80
CA PRO A 216 8.37 -5.54 -36.81
C PRO A 216 7.84 -5.80 -35.39
N PRO A 217 6.52 -6.01 -35.20
CA PRO A 217 5.93 -6.29 -33.91
C PRO A 217 6.32 -7.71 -33.45
N GLY A 218 7.43 -7.79 -32.71
CA GLY A 218 7.79 -8.96 -31.92
C GLY A 218 6.95 -9.06 -30.64
N PRO A 219 6.88 -10.25 -30.01
CA PRO A 219 6.00 -10.51 -28.88
C PRO A 219 6.39 -9.65 -27.68
N TYR A 220 5.37 -9.19 -26.95
CA TYR A 220 5.43 -8.37 -25.74
C TYR A 220 6.64 -8.72 -24.85
N VAL A 221 7.69 -7.90 -24.92
CA VAL A 221 8.87 -8.02 -24.07
C VAL A 221 8.50 -7.51 -22.69
N ASN A 222 8.35 -8.45 -21.76
CA ASN A 222 8.18 -8.20 -20.34
C ASN A 222 9.47 -7.55 -19.80
N TYR A 223 9.41 -6.25 -19.50
CA TYR A 223 10.55 -5.39 -19.08
C TYR A 223 11.09 -5.70 -17.66
N TYR A 224 10.94 -6.93 -17.19
CA TYR A 224 11.44 -7.40 -15.90
C TYR A 224 12.15 -8.74 -16.07
N ASN A 225 13.36 -8.73 -16.64
CA ASN A 225 14.39 -9.62 -16.13
C ASN A 225 15.80 -9.30 -16.64
N GLY A 226 16.73 -9.31 -15.68
CA GLY A 226 18.03 -9.94 -15.90
C GLY A 226 19.12 -9.09 -16.52
N ASN A 227 19.67 -8.13 -15.77
CA ASN A 227 21.11 -7.97 -15.82
C ASN A 227 21.71 -7.49 -14.50
N ARG A 228 22.92 -7.99 -14.21
CA ARG A 228 23.65 -7.85 -12.96
C ARG A 228 23.86 -6.39 -12.57
N GLY A 229 22.99 -5.90 -11.71
CA GLY A 229 23.13 -4.65 -11.00
C GLY A 229 21.87 -4.50 -10.18
N SER A 230 21.98 -4.52 -8.85
CA SER A 230 20.88 -4.20 -7.95
C SER A 230 20.55 -2.71 -8.02
N PHE A 231 20.19 -2.21 -9.21
CA PHE A 231 19.58 -0.91 -9.37
C PHE A 231 18.08 -1.10 -9.22
N SER A 232 17.54 -0.73 -8.06
CA SER A 232 16.14 -0.32 -8.01
C SER A 232 16.06 1.02 -8.73
N PRO A 233 15.39 1.14 -9.90
CA PRO A 233 15.29 2.41 -10.62
C PRO A 233 14.56 3.50 -9.82
N TRP A 234 13.89 3.08 -8.75
CA TRP A 234 12.91 3.86 -7.99
C TRP A 234 13.50 4.82 -6.95
N TRP A 235 14.82 4.88 -6.79
CA TRP A 235 15.49 5.76 -5.81
C TRP A 235 16.49 6.75 -6.42
N SER A 236 16.76 6.69 -7.73
CA SER A 236 17.86 7.45 -8.34
C SER A 236 17.60 8.94 -8.55
N TYR A 237 16.44 9.48 -8.17
CA TYR A 237 16.05 10.87 -8.47
C TYR A 237 16.00 11.83 -7.28
N TYR A 238 16.68 11.53 -6.17
CA TYR A 238 16.89 12.53 -5.12
C TYR A 238 18.38 12.71 -4.83
N PRO A 239 18.94 13.93 -5.01
CA PRO A 239 20.32 14.21 -4.67
C PRO A 239 20.50 13.92 -3.18
N SER A 240 21.51 13.11 -2.86
CA SER A 240 21.91 12.87 -1.48
C SER A 240 22.30 14.22 -0.87
N ALA A 241 21.56 14.66 0.15
CA ALA A 241 21.96 15.81 0.96
C ALA A 241 23.38 15.56 1.48
N GLY A 242 24.26 16.53 1.24
CA GLY A 242 25.70 16.37 1.27
C GLY A 242 26.24 15.80 2.59
N ARG A 243 27.17 14.85 2.46
CA ARG A 243 28.23 14.69 3.45
C ARG A 243 29.27 15.76 3.16
N HIS A 244 29.44 16.70 4.07
CA HIS A 244 30.67 17.49 4.13
C HIS A 244 31.83 16.62 4.62
N PRO A 245 33.05 16.85 4.12
CA PRO A 245 34.27 16.13 4.49
C PRO A 245 34.68 16.39 5.95
#